data_AF-A0A380WCC3-F1
#
_entry.id   AF-A0A380WCC3-F1
#
_cell.length_a   1.000
_cell.length_b   1.000
_cell.length_c   1.000
_cell.angle_alpha   90.00
_cell.angle_beta   90.00
_cell.angle_gamma   90.00
#
_symmetry.space_group_name_H-M   'P 1'
#
loop_
_entity.id
_entity.type
_entity.pdbx_description
1 polymer ?
#
loop_
_entity_poly.entity_id
_entity_poly.type
_entity_poly.pdbx_seq_one_letter_code
_entity_poly.pdbx_strand_id
1 'polypeptide(L)'
;MGPAGLMPLLGRIVASQTVNRDVALLLSGGIDSYSVGVACEREGKRVIAYTYELEGIPSVDRTKAEILARRHGWPLKVVIVPTGDIANDFFRLVGVWRCRKKTHVEVMFPMMYVLSAIDEQDVFAGWNADDHYANTAEDQRKLAVLRRNGATANKLIAAFDDLRRNRYAAHDASESQDTFWIASQIASAAGKRLLDPYTNDTIRQFFSL
;
A
#
# COMPACT_ATOMS: atom_id res chain seq x y z
N MET A 1 19.35 24.20 3.98
CA MET A 1 18.48 23.14 4.53
C MET A 1 18.90 21.85 3.88
N GLY A 2 19.37 20.85 4.64
CA GLY A 2 19.69 19.53 4.06
C GLY A 2 18.45 18.88 3.46
N PRO A 3 18.59 17.92 2.53
CA PRO A 3 17.44 17.21 2.00
C PRO A 3 16.69 16.55 3.16
N ALA A 4 15.41 16.90 3.34
CA ALA A 4 14.59 16.28 4.35
C ALA A 4 14.53 14.77 4.06
N GLY A 5 14.92 13.93 5.03
CA GLY A 5 14.83 12.48 4.86
C GLY A 5 13.39 12.03 4.60
N LEU A 6 13.23 10.81 4.09
CA LEU A 6 11.93 10.23 3.73
C LEU A 6 10.90 10.33 4.86
N MET A 7 11.29 10.04 6.11
CA MET A 7 10.36 10.02 7.24
C MET A 7 9.75 11.40 7.57
N PRO A 8 10.52 12.50 7.72
CA PRO A 8 9.94 13.85 7.80
C PRO A 8 9.05 14.23 6.60
N LEU A 9 9.36 13.73 5.41
CA LEU A 9 8.54 14.00 4.22
C LEU A 9 7.20 13.25 4.29
N LEU A 10 7.21 11.96 4.65
CA LEU A 10 6.00 11.16 4.88
C LEU A 10 5.11 11.81 5.95
N GLY A 11 5.68 12.28 7.06
CA GLY A 11 4.93 12.98 8.12
C GLY A 11 4.16 14.19 7.57
N ARG A 12 4.83 15.11 6.87
CA ARG A 12 4.17 16.27 6.26
C ARG A 12 3.03 15.89 5.30
N ILE A 13 3.21 14.83 4.52
CA ILE A 13 2.18 14.36 3.59
C ILE A 13 0.99 13.77 4.36
N VAL A 14 1.23 12.92 5.34
CA VAL A 14 0.19 12.35 6.21
C VAL A 14 -0.62 13.47 6.88
N ALA A 15 0.06 14.49 7.42
CA ALA A 15 -0.59 15.65 8.04
C ALA A 15 -1.47 16.42 7.05
N SER A 16 -1.07 16.50 5.78
CA SER A 16 -1.83 17.19 4.73
C SER A 16 -3.01 16.36 4.18
N GLN A 17 -2.94 15.03 4.23
CA GLN A 17 -3.96 14.14 3.66
C GLN A 17 -5.24 14.08 4.49
N THR A 18 -5.16 14.35 5.81
CA THR A 18 -6.35 14.42 6.66
C THR A 18 -6.15 15.25 7.91
N VAL A 19 -7.22 15.90 8.36
CA VAL A 19 -7.31 16.56 9.68
C VAL A 19 -7.72 15.60 10.80
N ASN A 20 -8.27 14.42 10.47
CA ASN A 20 -8.75 13.46 11.47
C ASN A 20 -7.60 12.97 12.35
N ARG A 21 -7.84 12.93 13.67
CA ARG A 21 -6.85 12.46 14.64
C ARG A 21 -6.79 10.94 14.70
N ASP A 22 -7.94 10.30 14.73
CA ASP A 22 -8.07 8.84 14.78
C ASP A 22 -8.09 8.32 13.35
N VAL A 23 -7.12 7.47 13.03
CA VAL A 23 -6.92 6.95 11.67
C VAL A 23 -6.69 5.44 11.72
N ALA A 24 -7.25 4.74 10.75
CA ALA A 24 -6.94 3.33 10.55
C ALA A 24 -5.62 3.19 9.79
N LEU A 25 -4.87 2.14 10.08
CA LEU A 25 -3.68 1.73 9.34
C LEU A 25 -3.84 0.28 8.89
N LEU A 26 -3.78 0.04 7.57
CA LEU A 26 -3.58 -1.31 7.04
C LEU A 26 -2.13 -1.72 7.33
N LEU A 27 -1.94 -2.49 8.41
CA LEU A 27 -0.63 -2.88 8.91
C LEU A 27 -0.30 -4.31 8.47
N SER A 28 0.85 -4.44 7.82
CA SER A 28 1.48 -5.72 7.50
C SER A 28 2.79 -5.86 8.27
N GLY A 29 3.50 -6.98 8.07
CA GLY A 29 4.86 -7.17 8.56
C GLY A 29 5.93 -6.44 7.74
N GLY A 30 5.54 -5.70 6.70
CA GLY A 30 6.44 -4.97 5.80
C GLY A 30 6.86 -3.60 6.33
N ILE A 31 7.95 -3.06 5.77
CA ILE A 31 8.46 -1.72 6.13
C ILE A 31 7.52 -0.60 5.64
N ASP A 32 6.76 -0.85 4.58
CA ASP A 32 5.98 0.17 3.89
C ASP A 32 4.83 0.67 4.76
N SER A 33 3.94 -0.24 5.17
CA SER A 33 2.84 0.08 6.10
C SER A 33 3.37 0.56 7.45
N TYR A 34 4.46 -0.03 7.95
CA TYR A 34 5.08 0.38 9.21
C TYR A 34 5.60 1.82 9.15
N SER A 35 6.27 2.21 8.08
CA SER A 35 6.79 3.58 7.90
C SER A 35 5.68 4.62 7.87
N VAL A 36 4.53 4.30 7.26
CA VAL A 36 3.33 5.15 7.28
C VAL A 36 2.76 5.24 8.70
N GLY A 37 2.67 4.13 9.43
CA GLY A 37 2.25 4.13 10.83
C GLY A 37 3.11 5.02 11.72
N VAL A 38 4.44 4.93 11.58
CA VAL A 38 5.39 5.80 12.30
C VAL A 38 5.23 7.27 11.89
N ALA A 39 4.96 7.56 10.62
CA ALA A 39 4.68 8.91 10.16
C ALA A 39 3.40 9.47 10.79
N CYS A 40 2.30 8.69 10.80
CA CYS A 40 1.06 9.05 11.49
C CYS A 40 1.28 9.36 12.98
N GLU A 41 1.96 8.47 13.70
CA GLU A 41 2.26 8.66 15.12
C GLU A 41 3.06 9.94 15.39
N ARG A 42 4.08 10.24 14.58
CA ARG A 42 4.91 11.45 14.71
C ARG A 42 4.14 12.74 14.50
N GLU A 43 3.12 12.71 13.64
CA GLU A 43 2.21 13.84 13.40
C GLU A 43 1.06 13.89 14.42
N GLY A 44 1.15 13.13 15.51
CA GLY A 44 0.18 13.16 16.61
C GLY A 44 -1.15 12.46 16.32
N LYS A 45 -1.22 11.67 15.24
CA LYS A 45 -2.39 10.84 14.94
C LYS A 45 -2.46 9.67 15.93
N ARG A 46 -3.68 9.31 16.32
CA ARG A 46 -3.96 8.07 17.03
C ARG A 46 -4.16 6.97 15.98
N VAL A 47 -3.19 6.06 15.89
CA VAL A 47 -3.19 4.96 14.93
C VAL A 47 -3.97 3.77 15.50
N ILE A 48 -4.96 3.29 14.76
CA ILE A 48 -5.64 2.01 15.01
C ILE A 48 -5.21 1.06 13.88
N ALA A 49 -4.44 0.04 14.22
CA ALA A 49 -3.91 -0.90 13.27
C ALA A 49 -4.95 -1.98 12.91
N TYR A 50 -4.98 -2.36 11.64
CA TYR A 50 -5.80 -3.43 11.09
C TYR A 50 -4.90 -4.39 10.32
N THR A 51 -5.04 -5.68 10.62
CA THR A 51 -4.45 -6.77 9.84
C THR A 51 -5.52 -7.83 9.63
N TYR A 52 -5.23 -8.85 8.83
CA TYR A 52 -6.15 -9.96 8.62
C TYR A 52 -5.46 -11.31 8.64
N GLU A 53 -6.29 -12.33 8.75
CA GLU A 53 -5.94 -13.73 8.59
C GLU A 53 -7.11 -14.45 7.94
N LEU A 54 -6.85 -15.40 7.06
CA LEU A 54 -7.92 -16.22 6.49
C LEU A 54 -8.37 -17.24 7.55
N GLU A 55 -9.66 -17.50 7.63
CA GLU A 55 -10.23 -18.45 8.58
C GLU A 55 -9.52 -19.81 8.51
N GLY A 56 -8.98 -20.25 9.65
CA GLY A 56 -8.25 -21.51 9.76
C GLY A 56 -6.85 -21.55 9.14
N ILE A 57 -6.35 -20.43 8.60
CA ILE A 57 -5.02 -20.37 7.93
C ILE A 57 -4.13 -19.36 8.65
N PRO A 58 -3.20 -19.82 9.51
CA PRO A 58 -2.26 -18.95 10.21
C PRO A 58 -1.45 -18.02 9.29
N SER A 59 -1.31 -16.76 9.68
CA SER A 59 -0.61 -15.72 8.92
C SER A 59 0.65 -15.25 9.64
N VAL A 60 1.81 -15.46 9.01
CA VAL A 60 3.10 -14.90 9.48
C VAL A 60 3.05 -13.36 9.48
N ASP A 61 2.32 -12.78 8.54
CA ASP A 61 2.18 -11.34 8.42
C ASP A 61 1.41 -10.75 9.62
N ARG A 62 0.33 -11.43 10.04
CA ARG A 62 -0.41 -11.11 11.27
C ARG A 62 0.51 -11.10 12.49
N THR A 63 1.32 -12.14 12.68
CA THR A 63 2.25 -12.21 13.83
C THR A 63 3.22 -11.02 13.86
N LYS A 64 3.73 -10.59 12.71
CA LYS A 64 4.60 -9.42 12.61
C LYS A 64 3.84 -8.13 12.91
N ALA A 65 2.64 -7.96 12.37
CA ALA A 65 1.79 -6.80 12.65
C ALA A 65 1.46 -6.70 14.15
N GLU A 66 1.18 -7.82 14.83
CA GLU A 66 0.99 -7.88 16.29
C GLU A 66 2.20 -7.39 17.07
N ILE A 67 3.41 -7.76 16.66
CA ILE A 67 4.66 -7.31 17.29
C ILE A 67 4.84 -5.80 17.10
N LEU A 68 4.63 -5.29 15.89
CA LEU A 68 4.77 -3.87 15.56
C LEU A 68 3.75 -3.03 16.31
N ALA A 69 2.47 -3.41 16.28
CA ALA A 69 1.40 -2.71 16.99
C ALA A 69 1.66 -2.69 18.50
N ARG A 70 2.06 -3.82 19.09
CA ARG A 70 2.42 -3.89 20.53
C ARG A 70 3.59 -2.97 20.87
N ARG A 71 4.62 -2.91 20.03
CA ARG A 71 5.80 -2.06 20.26
C ARG A 71 5.45 -0.57 20.34
N HIS A 72 4.48 -0.13 19.53
CA HIS A 72 4.05 1.26 19.50
C HIS A 72 2.81 1.56 20.36
N GLY A 73 2.22 0.53 20.98
CA GLY A 73 0.96 0.69 21.71
C GLY A 73 -0.24 1.02 20.82
N TRP A 74 -0.18 0.69 19.53
CA TRP A 74 -1.30 0.85 18.61
C TRP A 74 -2.35 -0.24 18.89
N PRO A 75 -3.63 0.10 19.13
CA PRO A 75 -4.69 -0.89 19.17
C PRO A 75 -4.71 -1.66 17.85
N LEU A 76 -4.73 -3.00 17.91
CA LEU A 76 -4.76 -3.86 16.74
C LEU A 76 -6.09 -4.61 16.67
N LYS A 77 -6.75 -4.51 15.53
CA LYS A 77 -7.91 -5.33 15.17
C LYS A 77 -7.50 -6.32 14.09
N VAL A 78 -7.68 -7.61 14.39
CA VAL A 78 -7.44 -8.70 13.44
C VAL A 78 -8.78 -9.09 12.83
N VAL A 79 -8.90 -8.92 11.51
CA VAL A 79 -10.09 -9.32 10.76
C VAL A 79 -9.92 -10.76 10.31
N ILE A 80 -10.81 -11.64 10.75
CA ILE A 80 -10.86 -13.03 10.28
C ILE A 80 -11.67 -13.04 8.99
N VAL A 81 -11.00 -13.33 7.88
CA VAL A 81 -11.62 -13.36 6.54
C VAL A 81 -12.24 -14.75 6.34
N PRO A 82 -13.57 -14.85 6.15
CA PRO A 82 -14.23 -16.14 6.02
C PRO A 82 -13.81 -16.86 4.73
N THR A 83 -13.69 -18.18 4.79
CA THR A 83 -13.32 -19.01 3.62
C THR A 83 -14.43 -19.95 3.17
N GLY A 84 -15.60 -19.88 3.80
CA GLY A 84 -16.73 -20.79 3.55
C GLY A 84 -17.47 -20.55 2.22
N ASP A 85 -17.38 -19.36 1.62
CA ASP A 85 -18.14 -18.99 0.41
C ASP A 85 -17.28 -18.31 -0.67
N ILE A 86 -16.07 -18.85 -0.88
CA ILE A 86 -15.08 -18.31 -1.82
C ILE A 86 -15.64 -18.17 -3.25
N ALA A 87 -16.58 -19.03 -3.65
CA ALA A 87 -17.18 -18.96 -4.98
C ALA A 87 -18.01 -17.68 -5.17
N ASN A 88 -18.88 -17.34 -4.21
CA ASN A 88 -19.66 -16.10 -4.31
C ASN A 88 -18.77 -14.86 -4.15
N ASP A 89 -17.74 -14.93 -3.30
CA ASP A 89 -16.77 -13.83 -3.18
C ASP A 89 -16.01 -13.61 -4.48
N PHE A 90 -15.62 -14.69 -5.17
CA PHE A 90 -15.02 -14.60 -6.50
C PHE A 90 -15.97 -13.93 -7.51
N PHE A 91 -17.25 -14.33 -7.53
CA PHE A 91 -18.24 -13.68 -8.40
C PHE A 91 -18.46 -12.20 -8.05
N ARG A 92 -18.42 -11.84 -6.77
CA ARG A 92 -18.50 -10.43 -6.34
C ARG A 92 -17.28 -9.64 -6.81
N LEU A 93 -16.07 -10.20 -6.67
CA LEU A 93 -14.83 -9.57 -7.12
C LEU A 93 -14.81 -9.32 -8.63
N VAL A 94 -15.19 -10.29 -9.43
CA VAL A 94 -15.18 -10.16 -10.90
C VAL A 94 -16.39 -9.37 -11.41
N GLY A 95 -17.57 -9.60 -10.83
CA GLY A 95 -18.84 -9.02 -11.27
C GLY A 95 -19.03 -7.57 -10.83
N VAL A 96 -18.81 -7.29 -9.54
CA VAL A 96 -19.02 -5.97 -8.92
C VAL A 96 -17.76 -5.14 -9.01
N TRP A 97 -16.64 -5.65 -8.48
CA TRP A 97 -15.37 -4.91 -8.41
C TRP A 97 -14.52 -4.98 -9.67
N ARG A 98 -15.03 -5.66 -10.71
CA ARG A 98 -14.40 -5.78 -12.03
C ARG A 98 -12.95 -6.29 -11.97
N CYS A 99 -12.59 -7.10 -10.97
CA CYS A 99 -11.28 -7.74 -10.89
C CYS A 99 -11.03 -8.59 -12.15
N ARG A 100 -10.04 -8.20 -12.97
CA ARG A 100 -9.75 -8.88 -14.25
C ARG A 100 -8.57 -9.84 -14.21
N LYS A 101 -7.64 -9.62 -13.28
CA LYS A 101 -6.42 -10.43 -13.13
C LYS A 101 -6.48 -11.27 -11.87
N LYS A 102 -5.76 -12.39 -11.87
CA LYS A 102 -5.55 -13.23 -10.67
C LYS A 102 -5.11 -12.39 -9.46
N THR A 103 -4.11 -11.53 -9.64
CA THR A 103 -3.60 -10.66 -8.57
C THR A 103 -4.67 -9.72 -8.01
N HIS A 104 -5.60 -9.22 -8.83
CA HIS A 104 -6.68 -8.38 -8.33
C HIS A 104 -7.56 -9.19 -7.39
N VAL A 105 -7.96 -10.40 -7.80
CA VAL A 105 -8.81 -11.28 -6.98
C VAL A 105 -8.11 -11.63 -5.66
N GLU A 106 -6.84 -12.04 -5.71
CA GLU A 106 -6.08 -12.46 -4.52
C GLU A 106 -5.90 -11.32 -3.52
N VAL A 107 -5.63 -10.10 -3.99
CA VAL A 107 -5.42 -8.95 -3.11
C VAL A 107 -6.76 -8.38 -2.62
N MET A 108 -7.78 -8.29 -3.48
CA MET A 108 -9.05 -7.68 -3.13
C MET A 108 -9.94 -8.58 -2.26
N PHE A 109 -9.78 -9.90 -2.34
CA PHE A 109 -10.57 -10.85 -1.55
C PHE A 109 -10.57 -10.52 -0.04
N PRO A 110 -9.42 -10.50 0.65
CA PRO A 110 -9.39 -10.11 2.06
C PRO A 110 -9.76 -8.64 2.26
N MET A 111 -9.39 -7.76 1.32
CA MET A 111 -9.59 -6.31 1.47
C MET A 111 -11.06 -5.91 1.49
N MET A 112 -11.96 -6.62 0.79
CA MET A 112 -13.39 -6.38 0.91
C MET A 112 -13.91 -6.53 2.35
N TYR A 113 -13.36 -7.48 3.11
CA TYR A 113 -13.72 -7.69 4.51
C TYR A 113 -13.03 -6.69 5.43
N VAL A 114 -11.72 -6.50 5.24
CA VAL A 114 -10.93 -5.60 6.08
C VAL A 114 -11.45 -4.17 6.00
N LEU A 115 -11.61 -3.64 4.79
CA LEU A 115 -12.07 -2.26 4.59
C LEU A 115 -13.49 -2.03 5.15
N SER A 116 -14.35 -3.05 5.09
CA SER A 116 -15.70 -2.99 5.66
C SER A 116 -15.71 -3.06 7.19
N ALA A 117 -14.70 -3.70 7.80
CA ALA A 117 -14.58 -3.85 9.26
C ALA A 117 -13.87 -2.67 9.94
N ILE A 118 -13.32 -1.73 9.17
CA ILE A 118 -12.68 -0.54 9.71
C ILE A 118 -13.74 0.42 10.25
N ASP A 119 -13.48 1.05 11.39
CA ASP A 119 -14.41 2.01 12.02
C ASP A 119 -14.08 3.44 11.63
N GLU A 120 -12.79 3.75 11.49
CA GLU A 120 -12.26 5.07 11.17
C GLU A 120 -12.57 5.46 9.71
N GLN A 121 -12.77 6.74 9.44
CA GLN A 121 -13.07 7.21 8.08
C GLN A 121 -11.84 7.17 7.16
N ASP A 122 -10.68 7.53 7.70
CA ASP A 122 -9.42 7.61 6.95
C ASP A 122 -8.56 6.39 7.22
N VAL A 123 -8.19 5.72 6.13
CA VAL A 123 -7.45 4.46 6.14
C VAL A 123 -6.12 4.68 5.45
N PHE A 124 -5.04 4.64 6.21
CA PHE A 124 -3.69 4.73 5.67
C PHE A 124 -3.16 3.37 5.24
N ALA A 125 -2.40 3.35 4.15
CA ALA A 125 -1.66 2.21 3.66
C ALA A 125 -0.28 2.65 3.14
N GLY A 126 0.66 1.71 3.08
CA GLY A 126 1.94 1.86 2.36
C GLY A 126 1.93 1.07 1.05
N TRP A 127 0.83 1.13 0.30
CA TRP A 127 0.51 0.20 -0.78
C TRP A 127 1.43 0.35 -2.00
N ASN A 128 1.76 1.60 -2.34
CA ASN A 128 2.52 1.96 -3.55
C ASN A 128 4.00 2.23 -3.26
N ALA A 129 4.50 1.82 -2.09
CA ALA A 129 5.89 2.04 -1.71
C ALA A 129 6.88 1.29 -2.62
N ASP A 130 6.56 0.04 -2.96
CA ASP A 130 7.38 -0.82 -3.83
C ASP A 130 7.59 -0.24 -5.24
N ASP A 131 6.66 0.58 -5.71
CA ASP A 131 6.74 1.23 -7.02
C ASP A 131 7.89 2.20 -7.17
N HIS A 132 8.41 2.70 -6.04
CA HIS A 132 9.60 3.57 -6.01
C HIS A 132 10.92 2.83 -6.20
N TYR A 133 10.94 1.48 -6.13
CA TYR A 133 12.16 0.67 -6.11
C TYR A 133 12.39 -0.17 -7.38
N ALA A 134 11.52 -0.06 -8.39
CA ALA A 134 11.56 -0.84 -9.64
C ALA A 134 11.87 -2.34 -9.40
N ASN A 135 11.21 -2.92 -8.39
CA ASN A 135 11.50 -4.23 -7.85
C ASN A 135 10.75 -5.39 -8.54
N THR A 136 10.01 -5.12 -9.60
CA THR A 136 9.27 -6.16 -10.33
C THR A 136 10.24 -7.02 -11.14
N ALA A 137 9.90 -8.30 -11.32
CA ALA A 137 10.72 -9.21 -12.13
C ALA A 137 10.94 -8.70 -13.56
N GLU A 138 9.96 -7.98 -14.12
CA GLU A 138 10.06 -7.36 -15.43
C GLU A 138 11.11 -6.24 -15.47
N ASP A 139 11.08 -5.32 -14.50
CA ASP A 139 12.02 -4.21 -14.44
C ASP A 139 13.44 -4.70 -14.16
N GLN A 140 13.57 -5.64 -13.22
CA GLN A 140 14.84 -6.29 -12.94
C GLN A 140 15.42 -6.99 -14.18
N ARG A 141 14.58 -7.63 -15.01
CA ARG A 141 15.02 -8.22 -16.27
C ARG A 141 15.49 -7.15 -17.27
N LYS A 142 14.75 -6.05 -17.44
CA LYS A 142 15.13 -4.95 -18.35
C LYS A 142 16.49 -4.36 -17.95
N LEU A 143 16.67 -4.07 -16.67
CA LEU A 143 17.94 -3.56 -16.14
C LEU A 143 19.08 -4.58 -16.27
N ALA A 144 18.82 -5.86 -16.04
CA ALA A 144 19.81 -6.93 -16.20
C ALA A 144 20.25 -7.12 -17.66
N VAL A 145 19.35 -6.93 -18.64
CA VAL A 145 19.71 -6.94 -20.06
C VAL A 145 20.62 -5.75 -20.40
N LEU A 146 20.27 -4.54 -19.96
CA LEU A 146 21.12 -3.36 -20.16
C LEU A 146 22.51 -3.54 -19.55
N ARG A 147 22.59 -4.07 -18.33
CA ARG A 147 23.85 -4.36 -17.66
C ARG A 147 24.70 -5.38 -18.44
N ARG A 148 24.09 -6.47 -18.92
CA ARG A 148 24.79 -7.48 -19.75
C ARG A 148 25.29 -6.91 -21.08
N ASN A 149 24.60 -5.92 -21.63
CA ASN A 149 24.99 -5.21 -22.85
C ASN A 149 26.00 -4.08 -22.60
N GLY A 150 26.61 -4.00 -21.42
CA GLY A 150 27.66 -3.03 -21.11
C GLY A 150 27.16 -1.61 -20.84
N ALA A 151 25.90 -1.42 -20.43
CA ALA A 151 25.40 -0.09 -20.06
C ALA A 151 26.21 0.52 -18.91
N THR A 152 26.49 1.83 -19.01
CA THR A 152 27.14 2.60 -17.94
C THR A 152 26.22 2.76 -16.73
N ALA A 153 26.79 3.10 -15.58
CA ALA A 153 26.02 3.42 -14.37
C ALA A 153 24.95 4.50 -14.63
N ASN A 154 25.30 5.60 -15.32
CA ASN A 154 24.36 6.67 -15.63
C ASN A 154 23.20 6.19 -16.51
N LYS A 155 23.47 5.29 -17.48
CA LYS A 155 22.42 4.71 -18.32
C LYS A 155 21.50 3.78 -17.53
N LEU A 156 22.03 3.03 -16.57
CA LEU A 156 21.23 2.18 -15.69
C LEU A 156 20.34 3.00 -14.75
N ILE A 157 20.87 4.10 -14.20
CA ILE A 157 20.11 5.05 -13.37
C ILE A 157 18.97 5.68 -14.17
N ALA A 158 19.27 6.24 -15.35
CA ALA A 158 18.24 6.83 -16.21
C ALA A 158 17.15 5.81 -16.60
N ALA A 159 17.54 4.58 -16.94
CA ALA A 159 16.59 3.52 -17.24
C ALA A 159 15.74 3.13 -16.02
N PHE A 160 16.34 3.07 -14.83
CA PHE A 160 15.63 2.82 -13.57
C PHE A 160 14.59 3.92 -13.30
N ASP A 161 14.96 5.18 -13.50
CA ASP A 161 14.05 6.32 -13.33
C ASP A 161 12.91 6.31 -14.36
N ASP A 162 13.21 5.98 -15.62
CA ASP A 162 12.21 5.84 -16.67
C ASP A 162 11.19 4.74 -16.35
N LEU A 163 11.64 3.59 -15.84
CA LEU A 163 10.73 2.48 -15.47
C LEU A 163 9.73 2.92 -14.39
N ARG A 164 10.19 3.64 -13.37
CA ARG A 164 9.33 4.15 -12.29
C ARG A 164 8.36 5.22 -12.79
N ARG A 165 8.85 6.19 -13.57
CA ARG A 165 7.99 7.22 -14.18
C ARG A 165 6.89 6.61 -15.05
N ASN A 166 7.26 5.65 -15.89
CA ASN A 166 6.31 4.97 -16.77
C ASN A 166 5.28 4.15 -15.98
N ARG A 167 5.68 3.53 -14.86
CA ARG A 167 4.77 2.80 -13.99
C ARG A 167 3.70 3.73 -13.40
N TYR A 168 4.12 4.85 -12.80
CA TYR A 168 3.16 5.82 -12.25
C TYR A 168 2.27 6.40 -13.34
N ALA A 169 2.82 6.76 -14.50
CA ALA A 169 2.02 7.26 -15.63
C ALA A 169 0.96 6.26 -16.12
N ALA A 170 1.22 4.96 -16.01
CA ALA A 170 0.31 3.91 -16.45
C ALA A 170 -0.75 3.51 -15.41
N HIS A 171 -0.44 3.66 -14.11
CA HIS A 171 -1.21 3.02 -13.04
C HIS A 171 -1.71 3.98 -11.96
N ASP A 172 -1.16 5.20 -11.85
CA ASP A 172 -1.59 6.19 -10.87
C ASP A 172 -2.76 7.04 -11.38
N ALA A 173 -3.90 6.40 -11.60
CA ALA A 173 -5.15 7.08 -11.92
C ALA A 173 -6.32 6.37 -11.23
N SER A 174 -7.30 7.13 -10.73
CA SER A 174 -8.46 6.59 -10.02
C SER A 174 -9.28 5.57 -10.81
N GLU A 175 -9.28 5.71 -12.13
CA GLU A 175 -9.94 4.86 -13.10
C GLU A 175 -9.07 3.69 -13.59
N SER A 176 -7.81 3.62 -13.14
CA SER A 176 -6.93 2.53 -13.50
C SER A 176 -7.40 1.20 -12.90
N GLN A 177 -6.87 0.12 -13.45
CA GLN A 177 -7.09 -1.23 -12.94
C GLN A 177 -5.98 -1.67 -11.97
N ASP A 178 -5.26 -0.72 -11.37
CA ASP A 178 -4.30 -1.03 -10.32
C ASP A 178 -5.03 -1.45 -9.03
N THR A 179 -4.40 -2.33 -8.26
CA THR A 179 -4.97 -2.88 -7.02
C THR A 179 -5.28 -1.80 -5.97
N PHE A 180 -4.47 -0.74 -5.89
CA PHE A 180 -4.73 0.36 -4.96
C PHE A 180 -6.03 1.09 -5.29
N TRP A 181 -6.28 1.36 -6.58
CA TRP A 181 -7.47 2.08 -7.02
C TRP A 181 -8.74 1.23 -6.92
N ILE A 182 -8.64 -0.09 -7.14
CA ILE A 182 -9.76 -1.01 -6.86
C ILE A 182 -10.05 -1.04 -5.34
N ALA A 183 -9.02 -1.11 -4.49
CA ALA A 183 -9.20 -1.03 -3.04
C ALA A 183 -9.80 0.32 -2.59
N SER A 184 -9.42 1.41 -3.24
CA SER A 184 -9.98 2.75 -2.99
C SER A 184 -11.47 2.82 -3.33
N GLN A 185 -11.91 2.15 -4.41
CA GLN A 185 -13.34 2.02 -4.74
C GLN A 185 -14.10 1.19 -3.69
N ILE A 186 -13.52 0.07 -3.24
CA ILE A 186 -14.10 -0.77 -2.17
C ILE A 186 -14.22 0.03 -0.87
N ALA A 187 -13.16 0.73 -0.48
CA ALA A 187 -13.13 1.60 0.69
C ALA A 187 -14.23 2.68 0.60
N SER A 188 -14.33 3.34 -0.55
CA SER A 188 -15.33 4.39 -0.79
C SER A 188 -16.76 3.86 -0.67
N ALA A 189 -17.04 2.65 -1.17
CA ALA A 189 -18.35 2.01 -1.02
C ALA A 189 -18.69 1.66 0.44
N ALA A 190 -17.68 1.47 1.29
CA ALA A 190 -17.82 1.32 2.74
C ALA A 190 -17.83 2.68 3.50
N GLY A 191 -17.88 3.81 2.79
CA GLY A 191 -17.86 5.15 3.38
C GLY A 191 -16.48 5.60 3.89
N LYS A 192 -15.41 5.01 3.36
CA LYS A 192 -14.03 5.24 3.79
C LYS A 192 -13.21 5.96 2.73
N ARG A 193 -12.11 6.59 3.15
CA ARG A 193 -11.09 7.13 2.25
C ARG A 193 -9.80 6.34 2.44
N LEU A 194 -9.36 5.65 1.40
CA LEU A 194 -8.06 5.00 1.37
C LEU A 194 -6.99 6.03 0.96
N LEU A 195 -5.99 6.19 1.81
CA LEU A 195 -4.91 7.17 1.70
C LEU A 195 -3.58 6.43 1.65
N ASP A 196 -2.72 6.83 0.73
CA ASP A 196 -1.36 6.33 0.64
C ASP A 196 -0.40 7.51 0.42
N PRO A 197 0.50 7.81 1.37
CA PRO A 197 1.48 8.86 1.21
C PRO A 197 2.45 8.61 0.03
N TYR A 198 2.67 7.36 -0.36
CA TYR A 198 3.61 6.98 -1.43
C TYR A 198 3.12 7.32 -2.83
N THR A 199 1.84 7.66 -3.02
CA THR A 199 1.34 8.18 -4.31
C THR A 199 1.61 9.68 -4.48
N ASN A 200 2.07 10.38 -3.45
CA ASN A 200 2.33 11.81 -3.53
C ASN A 200 3.54 12.12 -4.44
N ASP A 201 3.38 13.10 -5.33
CA ASP A 201 4.44 13.51 -6.27
C ASP A 201 5.73 13.97 -5.58
N THR A 202 5.63 14.52 -4.37
CA THR A 202 6.83 14.92 -3.60
C THR A 202 7.65 13.70 -3.18
N ILE A 203 7.00 12.58 -2.86
CA ILE A 203 7.70 11.31 -2.56
C ILE A 203 8.35 10.78 -3.84
N ARG A 204 7.64 10.82 -4.98
CA ARG A 204 8.20 10.40 -6.28
C ARG A 204 9.45 11.20 -6.63
N GLN A 205 9.41 12.51 -6.42
CA GLN A 205 10.55 13.39 -6.64
C GLN A 205 11.70 13.08 -5.68
N PHE A 206 11.42 12.78 -4.41
CA PHE A 206 12.43 12.36 -3.45
C PHE A 206 13.19 11.11 -3.90
N PHE A 207 12.49 10.12 -4.48
CA PHE A 207 13.16 8.93 -5.00
C PHE A 207 13.77 9.11 -6.39
N SER A 208 13.48 10.21 -7.10
CA SER A 208 13.98 10.49 -8.47
C SER A 208 15.20 11.41 -8.48
N LEU A 209 15.79 11.69 -7.32
CA LEU A 209 16.97 12.53 -7.11
C LEU A 209 18.03 11.82 -6.25
#